data_AF-A0A940UIG2-F1
#
_entry.id   AF-A0A940UIG2-F1
#
_cell.length_a   1.000
_cell.length_b   1.000
_cell.length_c   1.000
_cell.angle_alpha   90.00
_cell.angle_beta   90.00
_cell.angle_gamma   90.00
#
_symmetry.space_group_name_H-M   'P 1'
#
loop_
_entity.id
_entity.type
_entity.pdbx_description
1 polymer ?
#
loop_
_entity_poly.entity_id
_entity_poly.type
_entity_poly.pdbx_seq_one_letter_code
_entity_poly.pdbx_strand_id
1 'polypeptide(L)'
;MPDIRYVVISDMHLGEEDSVLTCLREGNWQINWREASPTLISLVECLRYLIKQNQNKTRPTLILLGDILEFALATDNEAAMGFERFIELIMPRKKKMFNRIFYVPGNHDHHLWESARETQYVEHVMGLSPGSELDIPWHTTNMFMESEPPLTNYFLTRLIQRYPGLKRFVIATAYPNFGLITPNREKCVVLHHGHYVESLYLLMSVLKRKLFPEKPEPEVIWDIEGENFAWIDFFWSMAGRSGEVGKDMEMVYEKMNNPERFRDFLMERAEMIADKEDIPWIPGDWAEEKMLKALATYLAERAAGIERGRRKKALDDEGIESFKKYVSRPVKLQIANDLKGPVPRDVTFVFGHTHKPFEETMQFDGYPAPLKVYNTGGWVVDTEEAAPVMGGALILLDENLDAVSLRMYNESQSEGDYKVKVAAASPAGAQPTPFYLRMLGLVDAGRNPWKSFSETVAKEVKHRAARPRQ
;
A
#
# COMPACT_ATOMS: atom_id res chain seq x y z
N MET A 1 -22.74 12.78 17.37
CA MET A 1 -21.31 13.13 17.20
C MET A 1 -20.75 12.23 16.10
N PRO A 2 -19.81 12.72 15.27
CA PRO A 2 -19.35 11.99 14.08
C PRO A 2 -18.57 10.73 14.46
N ASP A 3 -19.16 9.56 14.20
CA ASP A 3 -18.63 8.25 14.61
C ASP A 3 -17.62 7.71 13.59
N ILE A 4 -16.62 6.97 14.05
CA ILE A 4 -15.64 6.35 13.15
C ILE A 4 -16.38 5.31 12.29
N ARG A 5 -16.43 5.55 10.99
CA ARG A 5 -17.10 4.68 10.02
C ARG A 5 -16.12 3.81 9.24
N TYR A 6 -14.94 4.33 8.94
CA TYR A 6 -13.89 3.60 8.26
C TYR A 6 -12.55 3.78 8.98
N VAL A 7 -11.76 2.72 9.02
CA VAL A 7 -10.37 2.69 9.50
C VAL A 7 -9.50 2.22 8.35
N VAL A 8 -8.49 3.00 7.98
CA VAL A 8 -7.57 2.72 6.89
C VAL A 8 -6.17 2.51 7.45
N ILE A 9 -5.51 1.43 7.03
CA ILE A 9 -4.13 1.08 7.36
C ILE A 9 -3.48 0.43 6.13
N SER A 10 -2.19 0.66 5.91
CA SER A 10 -1.38 0.10 4.83
C SER A 10 0.00 -0.30 5.35
N ASP A 11 0.84 -0.86 4.47
CA ASP A 11 2.30 -1.00 4.65
C ASP A 11 2.65 -1.70 5.97
N MET A 12 1.85 -2.72 6.31
CA MET A 12 2.05 -3.52 7.52
C MET A 12 3.16 -4.55 7.35
N HIS A 13 3.42 -5.00 6.11
CA HIS A 13 4.42 -6.02 5.75
C HIS A 13 4.44 -7.21 6.72
N LEU A 14 3.27 -7.76 7.03
CA LEU A 14 3.16 -8.90 7.94
C LEU A 14 3.88 -10.10 7.31
N GLY A 15 4.83 -10.65 8.05
CA GLY A 15 5.72 -11.71 7.56
C GLY A 15 7.14 -11.24 7.30
N GLU A 16 7.42 -9.94 7.38
CA GLU A 16 8.76 -9.36 7.21
C GLU A 16 9.35 -8.95 8.56
N GLU A 17 10.65 -9.11 8.75
CA GLU A 17 11.31 -8.89 10.04
C GLU A 17 11.58 -7.42 10.40
N ASP A 18 11.77 -6.53 9.43
CA ASP A 18 11.86 -5.08 9.61
C ASP A 18 10.48 -4.45 9.93
N SER A 19 9.37 -5.16 9.74
CA SER A 19 8.05 -4.74 10.21
C SER A 19 7.93 -4.82 11.72
N VAL A 20 7.64 -3.70 12.38
CA VAL A 20 7.34 -3.64 13.83
C VAL A 20 6.06 -4.38 14.20
N LEU A 21 5.25 -4.78 13.22
CA LEU A 21 4.01 -5.52 13.41
C LEU A 21 4.20 -7.04 13.35
N THR A 22 5.29 -7.51 12.76
CA THR A 22 5.69 -8.92 12.77
C THR A 22 6.40 -9.25 14.09
N CYS A 23 6.08 -10.41 14.70
CA CYS A 23 6.76 -10.84 15.92
C CYS A 23 8.09 -11.52 15.55
N LEU A 24 9.15 -11.25 16.31
CA LEU A 24 10.45 -11.91 16.19
C LEU A 24 10.71 -12.81 17.39
N ARG A 25 11.49 -13.87 17.19
CA ARG A 25 12.01 -14.72 18.27
C ARG A 25 13.12 -13.99 19.00
N GLU A 26 13.18 -14.18 20.32
CA GLU A 26 14.21 -13.60 21.15
C GLU A 26 15.62 -14.06 20.71
N GLY A 27 16.49 -13.09 20.39
CA GLY A 27 17.92 -13.31 20.22
C GLY A 27 18.41 -13.76 18.84
N ASN A 28 17.53 -13.94 17.83
CA ASN A 28 17.99 -14.39 16.50
C ASN A 28 17.27 -13.80 15.28
N TRP A 29 16.47 -12.72 15.45
CA TRP A 29 15.77 -12.00 14.37
C TRP A 29 14.86 -12.86 13.48
N GLN A 30 14.60 -14.12 13.83
CA GLN A 30 13.72 -14.98 13.07
C GLN A 30 12.26 -14.66 13.37
N ILE A 31 11.42 -14.74 12.36
CA ILE A 31 9.98 -14.52 12.51
C ILE A 31 9.37 -15.55 13.47
N ASN A 32 8.57 -15.05 14.41
CA ASN A 32 7.73 -15.82 15.31
C ASN A 32 6.27 -15.74 14.89
N TRP A 33 5.88 -16.62 13.95
CA TRP A 33 4.51 -16.72 13.46
C TRP A 33 3.48 -17.20 14.50
N ARG A 34 3.90 -17.64 15.70
CA ARG A 34 2.99 -18.14 16.74
C ARG A 34 2.33 -17.03 17.54
N GLU A 35 2.98 -15.88 17.65
CA GLU A 35 2.57 -14.78 18.54
C GLU A 35 2.39 -13.48 17.77
N ALA A 36 1.50 -12.62 18.27
CA ALA A 36 1.41 -11.26 17.76
C ALA A 36 2.53 -10.41 18.36
N SER A 37 3.08 -9.47 17.58
CA SER A 37 4.09 -8.55 18.11
C SER A 37 3.51 -7.65 19.22
N PRO A 38 4.34 -7.18 20.16
CA PRO A 38 3.93 -6.23 21.18
C PRO A 38 3.30 -4.96 20.57
N THR A 39 3.85 -4.45 19.45
CA THR A 39 3.32 -3.28 18.75
C THR A 39 1.94 -3.56 18.17
N LEU A 40 1.74 -4.71 17.51
CA LEU A 40 0.44 -5.07 16.93
C LEU A 40 -0.65 -5.20 18.00
N ILE A 41 -0.33 -5.80 19.15
CA ILE A 41 -1.25 -5.87 20.30
C ILE A 41 -1.64 -4.46 20.77
N SER A 42 -0.65 -3.61 21.01
CA SER A 42 -0.86 -2.25 21.53
C SER A 42 -1.61 -1.35 20.52
N LEU A 43 -1.35 -1.52 19.23
CA LEU A 43 -2.06 -0.85 18.13
C LEU A 43 -3.55 -1.20 18.15
N VAL A 44 -3.85 -2.50 18.25
CA VAL A 44 -5.24 -2.97 18.30
C VAL A 44 -5.94 -2.51 19.58
N GLU A 45 -5.24 -2.39 20.71
CA GLU A 45 -5.79 -1.79 21.92
C GLU A 45 -6.19 -0.32 21.74
N CYS A 46 -5.35 0.47 21.08
CA CYS A 46 -5.65 1.85 20.71
C CYS A 46 -6.89 1.95 19.81
N LEU A 47 -6.95 1.15 18.75
CA LEU A 47 -8.11 1.08 17.86
C LEU A 47 -9.39 0.68 18.62
N ARG A 48 -9.29 -0.33 19.50
CA ARG A 48 -10.43 -0.80 20.30
C ARG A 48 -10.93 0.28 21.25
N TYR A 49 -10.03 1.07 21.84
CA TYR A 49 -10.38 2.21 22.67
C TYR A 49 -11.23 3.23 21.89
N LEU A 50 -10.77 3.63 20.68
CA LEU A 50 -11.48 4.59 19.85
C LEU A 50 -12.85 4.08 19.37
N ILE A 51 -12.89 2.88 18.81
CA ILE A 51 -14.13 2.30 18.25
C ILE A 51 -15.20 2.12 19.34
N LYS A 52 -14.80 1.82 20.59
CA LYS A 52 -15.73 1.73 21.73
C LYS A 52 -16.44 3.05 22.02
N GLN A 53 -15.84 4.19 21.66
CA GLN A 53 -16.43 5.52 21.82
C GLN A 53 -17.50 5.83 20.79
N ASN A 54 -17.69 5.01 19.74
CA ASN A 54 -18.79 5.21 18.80
C ASN A 54 -20.14 5.20 19.53
N GLN A 55 -20.99 6.19 19.23
CA GLN A 55 -22.29 6.41 19.87
C GLN A 55 -23.34 5.46 19.29
N ASN A 56 -23.38 5.32 17.96
CA ASN A 56 -24.31 4.47 17.23
C ASN A 56 -24.03 2.97 17.38
N LYS A 57 -22.96 2.59 18.11
CA LYS A 57 -22.46 1.22 18.32
C LYS A 57 -22.28 0.40 17.03
N THR A 58 -22.24 1.09 15.89
CA THR A 58 -22.00 0.46 14.60
C THR A 58 -20.51 0.23 14.47
N ARG A 59 -20.15 -1.00 14.10
CA ARG A 59 -18.76 -1.36 13.83
C ARG A 59 -18.30 -0.69 12.53
N PRO A 60 -17.11 -0.09 12.50
CA PRO A 60 -16.56 0.45 11.28
C PRO A 60 -16.20 -0.65 10.27
N THR A 61 -15.96 -0.22 9.03
CA THR A 61 -15.30 -1.01 7.99
C THR A 61 -13.79 -0.80 8.09
N LEU A 62 -13.03 -1.89 7.99
CA LEU A 62 -11.58 -1.84 7.86
C LEU A 62 -11.21 -1.81 6.38
N ILE A 63 -10.32 -0.90 6.00
CA ILE A 63 -9.71 -0.83 4.68
C ILE A 63 -8.22 -1.12 4.87
N LEU A 64 -7.78 -2.18 4.19
CA LEU A 64 -6.41 -2.67 4.14
C LEU A 64 -5.82 -2.18 2.82
N LEU A 65 -5.01 -1.12 2.87
CA LEU A 65 -4.62 -0.29 1.73
C LEU A 65 -3.21 -0.63 1.20
N GLY A 66 -3.03 -1.90 0.88
CA GLY A 66 -1.84 -2.43 0.22
C GLY A 66 -0.69 -2.69 1.18
N ASP A 67 0.20 -3.57 0.73
CA ASP A 67 1.41 -4.00 1.43
C ASP A 67 1.13 -4.46 2.87
N ILE A 68 0.05 -5.22 3.03
CA ILE A 68 -0.35 -5.76 4.33
C ILE A 68 0.38 -7.06 4.61
N LEU A 69 0.52 -7.90 3.57
CA LEU A 69 1.31 -9.11 3.60
C LEU A 69 2.61 -8.86 2.83
N GLU A 70 3.72 -9.33 3.37
CA GLU A 70 4.98 -9.32 2.63
C GLU A 70 5.07 -10.59 1.78
N PHE A 71 4.83 -10.51 0.46
CA PHE A 71 5.12 -11.64 -0.44
C PHE A 71 6.36 -11.41 -1.32
N ALA A 72 6.84 -10.17 -1.42
CA ALA A 72 8.03 -9.85 -2.20
C ALA A 72 9.28 -10.45 -1.56
N LEU A 73 9.37 -10.44 -0.23
CA LEU A 73 10.56 -10.87 0.51
C LEU A 73 10.32 -12.09 1.42
N ALA A 74 9.10 -12.31 1.89
CA ALA A 74 8.78 -13.41 2.79
C ALA A 74 8.08 -14.58 2.09
N THR A 75 8.09 -15.75 2.75
CA THR A 75 7.34 -16.92 2.27
C THR A 75 5.85 -16.78 2.55
N ASP A 76 5.01 -17.37 1.68
CA ASP A 76 3.55 -17.31 1.81
C ASP A 76 3.03 -17.77 3.16
N ASN A 77 3.63 -18.84 3.69
CA ASN A 77 3.25 -19.37 4.98
C ASN A 77 3.55 -18.38 6.11
N GLU A 78 4.70 -17.68 6.09
CA GLU A 78 5.05 -16.71 7.12
C GLU A 78 4.15 -15.49 7.07
N ALA A 79 3.95 -14.91 5.89
CA ALA A 79 3.07 -13.76 5.71
C ALA A 79 1.60 -14.09 6.07
N ALA A 80 1.09 -15.26 5.63
CA ALA A 80 -0.25 -15.71 5.97
C ALA A 80 -0.43 -15.94 7.48
N MET A 81 0.54 -16.59 8.15
CA MET A 81 0.47 -16.81 9.59
C MET A 81 0.59 -15.49 10.38
N GLY A 82 1.40 -14.53 9.91
CA GLY A 82 1.46 -13.18 10.44
C GLY A 82 0.11 -12.46 10.33
N PHE A 83 -0.53 -12.52 9.16
CA PHE A 83 -1.89 -12.01 8.95
C PHE A 83 -2.93 -12.65 9.87
N GLU A 84 -2.82 -13.97 10.14
CA GLU A 84 -3.69 -14.64 11.10
C GLU A 84 -3.58 -14.05 12.51
N ARG A 85 -2.37 -13.64 12.96
CA ARG A 85 -2.20 -12.99 14.28
C ARG A 85 -2.98 -11.68 14.36
N PHE A 86 -2.96 -10.89 13.29
CA PHE A 86 -3.75 -9.66 13.21
C PHE A 86 -5.25 -9.94 13.27
N ILE A 87 -5.74 -10.90 12.47
CA ILE A 87 -7.16 -11.27 12.44
C ILE A 87 -7.66 -11.78 13.80
N GLU A 88 -6.86 -12.55 14.53
CA GLU A 88 -7.18 -13.02 15.88
C GLU A 88 -7.43 -11.87 16.86
N LEU A 89 -6.67 -10.77 16.73
CA LEU A 89 -6.79 -9.59 17.59
C LEU A 89 -8.00 -8.71 17.25
N ILE A 90 -8.29 -8.51 15.96
CA ILE A 90 -9.35 -7.59 15.51
C ILE A 90 -10.71 -8.26 15.32
N MET A 91 -10.75 -9.57 15.06
CA MET A 91 -11.97 -10.32 14.77
C MET A 91 -12.21 -11.53 15.71
N PRO A 92 -11.94 -11.43 17.03
CA PRO A 92 -12.16 -12.55 17.94
C PRO A 92 -13.65 -12.91 18.02
N ARG A 93 -13.93 -14.20 18.24
CA ARG A 93 -15.28 -14.80 18.14
C ARG A 93 -16.41 -13.99 18.79
N LYS A 94 -16.17 -13.37 19.96
CA LYS A 94 -17.18 -12.62 20.73
C LYS A 94 -17.04 -11.09 20.65
N LYS A 95 -15.93 -10.56 20.13
CA LYS A 95 -15.59 -9.13 20.23
C LYS A 95 -15.00 -8.59 18.92
N LYS A 96 -15.62 -8.95 17.78
CA LYS A 96 -15.26 -8.40 16.46
C LYS A 96 -15.28 -6.87 16.50
N MET A 97 -14.22 -6.25 16.00
CA MET A 97 -14.09 -4.78 15.92
C MET A 97 -14.73 -4.24 14.64
N PHE A 98 -14.67 -5.01 13.55
CA PHE A 98 -15.13 -4.58 12.23
C PHE A 98 -16.30 -5.43 11.72
N ASN A 99 -17.14 -4.86 10.88
CA ASN A 99 -18.23 -5.59 10.21
C ASN A 99 -17.85 -6.03 8.78
N ARG A 100 -16.95 -5.31 8.13
CA ARG A 100 -16.47 -5.54 6.77
C ARG A 100 -14.97 -5.27 6.71
N ILE A 101 -14.30 -5.95 5.80
CA ILE A 101 -12.90 -5.70 5.43
C ILE A 101 -12.86 -5.55 3.91
N PHE A 102 -12.32 -4.43 3.44
CA PHE A 102 -11.90 -4.25 2.05
C PHE A 102 -10.39 -4.31 1.99
N TYR A 103 -9.88 -5.02 0.99
CA TYR A 103 -8.47 -5.14 0.69
C TYR A 103 -8.19 -4.44 -0.63
N VAL A 104 -7.17 -3.60 -0.68
CA VAL A 104 -6.67 -2.96 -1.89
C VAL A 104 -5.22 -3.38 -2.03
N PRO A 105 -4.89 -4.35 -2.91
CA PRO A 105 -3.51 -4.79 -3.05
C PRO A 105 -2.54 -3.65 -3.43
N GLY A 106 -1.35 -3.70 -2.86
CA GLY A 106 -0.19 -2.88 -3.18
C GLY A 106 0.79 -3.61 -4.08
N ASN A 107 2.06 -3.21 -4.12
CA ASN A 107 3.05 -3.89 -4.93
C ASN A 107 3.61 -5.15 -4.25
N HIS A 108 3.81 -5.16 -2.92
CA HIS A 108 4.34 -6.33 -2.20
C HIS A 108 3.34 -7.50 -2.15
N ASP A 109 2.05 -7.21 -2.23
CA ASP A 109 0.97 -8.19 -2.22
C ASP A 109 0.08 -8.14 -3.47
N HIS A 110 0.60 -7.60 -4.58
CA HIS A 110 -0.08 -7.51 -5.88
C HIS A 110 -0.62 -8.87 -6.36
N HIS A 111 0.04 -9.97 -6.03
CA HIS A 111 -0.44 -11.30 -6.39
C HIS A 111 -1.84 -11.64 -5.85
N LEU A 112 -2.27 -10.98 -4.76
CA LEU A 112 -3.64 -11.10 -4.25
C LEU A 112 -4.67 -10.49 -5.19
N TRP A 113 -4.30 -9.45 -5.95
CA TRP A 113 -5.11 -8.91 -7.02
C TRP A 113 -5.21 -9.91 -8.18
N GLU A 114 -4.08 -10.42 -8.68
CA GLU A 114 -4.08 -11.37 -9.80
C GLU A 114 -4.87 -12.63 -9.47
N SER A 115 -4.72 -13.18 -8.26
CA SER A 115 -5.51 -14.34 -7.82
C SER A 115 -7.02 -14.04 -7.78
N ALA A 116 -7.43 -12.85 -7.34
CA ALA A 116 -8.84 -12.46 -7.30
C ALA A 116 -9.40 -12.22 -8.71
N ARG A 117 -8.62 -11.58 -9.58
CA ARG A 117 -8.92 -11.34 -10.99
C ARG A 117 -9.11 -12.65 -11.76
N GLU A 118 -8.20 -13.60 -11.60
CA GLU A 118 -8.30 -14.93 -12.21
C GLU A 118 -9.52 -15.69 -11.71
N THR A 119 -9.77 -15.66 -10.40
CA THR A 119 -10.97 -16.30 -9.81
C THR A 119 -12.25 -15.73 -10.42
N GLN A 120 -12.36 -14.40 -10.52
CA GLN A 120 -13.49 -13.72 -11.16
C GLN A 120 -13.66 -14.14 -12.61
N TYR A 121 -12.55 -14.21 -13.35
CA TYR A 121 -12.57 -14.57 -14.76
C TYR A 121 -13.01 -16.02 -14.96
N VAL A 122 -12.54 -16.96 -14.14
CA VAL A 122 -12.99 -18.35 -14.17
C VAL A 122 -14.49 -18.44 -13.87
N GLU A 123 -14.99 -17.74 -12.86
CA GLU A 123 -16.42 -17.70 -12.54
C GLU A 123 -17.26 -17.12 -13.70
N HIS A 124 -16.75 -16.07 -14.37
CA HIS A 124 -17.38 -15.51 -15.57
C HIS A 124 -17.43 -16.52 -16.72
N VAL A 125 -16.30 -17.15 -17.05
CA VAL A 125 -16.19 -18.14 -18.13
C VAL A 125 -17.07 -19.36 -17.88
N MET A 126 -17.21 -19.81 -16.63
CA MET A 126 -18.12 -20.88 -16.24
C MET A 126 -19.60 -20.56 -16.54
N GLY A 127 -19.96 -19.28 -16.64
CA GLY A 127 -21.28 -18.83 -17.06
C GLY A 127 -21.50 -18.88 -18.58
N LEU A 128 -20.44 -19.09 -19.38
CA LEU A 128 -20.48 -19.13 -20.84
C LEU A 128 -20.60 -20.57 -21.36
N SER A 129 -21.11 -20.72 -22.59
CA SER A 129 -21.18 -22.04 -23.24
C SER A 129 -19.81 -22.42 -23.83
N PRO A 130 -19.40 -23.71 -23.80
CA PRO A 130 -18.19 -24.17 -24.47
C PRO A 130 -18.17 -23.76 -25.96
N GLY A 131 -17.05 -23.19 -26.42
CA GLY A 131 -16.88 -22.67 -27.77
C GLY A 131 -17.30 -21.20 -27.96
N SER A 132 -17.76 -20.52 -26.91
CA SER A 132 -17.96 -19.06 -26.92
C SER A 132 -16.60 -18.33 -27.03
N GLU A 133 -16.60 -17.18 -27.69
CA GLU A 133 -15.47 -16.24 -27.63
C GLU A 133 -15.29 -15.75 -26.20
N LEU A 134 -14.04 -15.60 -25.77
CA LEU A 134 -13.68 -15.16 -24.42
C LEU A 134 -13.02 -13.79 -24.49
N ASP A 135 -13.58 -12.82 -23.77
CA ASP A 135 -12.99 -11.49 -23.60
C ASP A 135 -11.72 -11.56 -22.74
N ILE A 136 -10.87 -10.55 -22.82
CA ILE A 136 -9.69 -10.46 -21.92
C ILE A 136 -10.12 -10.26 -20.46
N PRO A 137 -9.38 -10.79 -19.47
CA PRO A 137 -9.70 -10.59 -18.06
C PRO A 137 -9.52 -9.12 -17.63
N TRP A 138 -10.37 -8.66 -16.71
CA TRP A 138 -10.36 -7.27 -16.21
C TRP A 138 -9.03 -6.86 -15.59
N HIS A 139 -8.53 -5.67 -15.90
CA HIS A 139 -7.34 -5.11 -15.24
C HIS A 139 -7.65 -4.25 -14.02
N THR A 140 -8.90 -3.82 -13.85
CA THR A 140 -9.30 -2.97 -12.71
C THR A 140 -10.70 -3.33 -12.22
N THR A 141 -11.02 -2.98 -10.98
CA THR A 141 -12.39 -2.98 -10.46
C THR A 141 -13.06 -1.64 -10.71
N ASN A 142 -14.40 -1.60 -10.57
CA ASN A 142 -15.11 -0.34 -10.38
C ASN A 142 -14.65 0.30 -9.06
N MET A 143 -14.35 1.60 -9.07
CA MET A 143 -13.91 2.34 -7.91
C MET A 143 -15.00 2.40 -6.83
N PHE A 144 -16.27 2.60 -7.20
CA PHE A 144 -17.39 2.82 -6.27
C PHE A 144 -18.30 1.59 -6.13
N MET A 145 -17.73 0.53 -5.58
CA MET A 145 -18.33 -0.82 -5.54
C MET A 145 -19.22 -1.11 -4.31
N GLU A 146 -19.63 -0.09 -3.53
CA GLU A 146 -20.55 -0.32 -2.38
C GLU A 146 -21.91 -0.92 -2.78
N SER A 147 -22.34 -0.73 -4.03
CA SER A 147 -23.60 -1.26 -4.58
C SER A 147 -23.45 -2.52 -5.44
N GLU A 148 -22.22 -3.00 -5.66
CA GLU A 148 -21.95 -4.18 -6.48
C GLU A 148 -21.69 -5.42 -5.60
N PRO A 149 -21.93 -6.65 -6.11
CA PRO A 149 -21.44 -7.85 -5.45
C PRO A 149 -19.92 -7.73 -5.23
N PRO A 150 -19.42 -7.92 -4.00
CA PRO A 150 -18.00 -7.73 -3.74
C PRO A 150 -17.18 -8.79 -4.46
N LEU A 151 -16.17 -8.36 -5.22
CA LEU A 151 -15.13 -9.26 -5.68
C LEU A 151 -14.43 -9.83 -4.44
N THR A 152 -14.40 -11.16 -4.35
CA THR A 152 -13.88 -11.85 -3.16
C THR A 152 -12.38 -12.08 -3.31
N ASN A 153 -11.60 -11.70 -2.30
CA ASN A 153 -10.22 -12.15 -2.19
C ASN A 153 -10.22 -13.61 -1.73
N TYR A 154 -10.04 -14.56 -2.66
CA TYR A 154 -10.19 -15.98 -2.37
C TYR A 154 -9.21 -16.46 -1.28
N PHE A 155 -7.92 -16.18 -1.45
CA PHE A 155 -6.87 -16.61 -0.51
C PHE A 155 -7.15 -16.13 0.92
N LEU A 156 -7.28 -14.81 1.11
CA LEU A 156 -7.50 -14.23 2.45
C LEU A 156 -8.84 -14.66 3.05
N THR A 157 -9.89 -14.75 2.24
CA THR A 157 -11.21 -15.20 2.71
C THR A 157 -11.14 -16.64 3.21
N ARG A 158 -10.52 -17.54 2.46
CA ARG A 158 -10.41 -18.96 2.86
C ARG A 158 -9.48 -19.13 4.07
N LEU A 159 -8.44 -18.32 4.18
CA LEU A 159 -7.55 -18.28 5.34
C LEU A 159 -8.34 -17.98 6.62
N ILE A 160 -9.09 -16.86 6.66
CA ILE A 160 -9.83 -16.48 7.88
C ILE A 160 -11.04 -17.38 8.16
N GLN A 161 -11.62 -18.02 7.15
CA GLN A 161 -12.75 -18.92 7.31
C GLN A 161 -12.40 -20.22 8.06
N ARG A 162 -11.10 -20.51 8.25
CA ARG A 162 -10.62 -21.55 9.16
C ARG A 162 -11.07 -21.30 10.61
N TYR A 163 -11.29 -20.04 11.00
CA TYR A 163 -11.77 -19.68 12.33
C TYR A 163 -13.30 -19.89 12.47
N PRO A 164 -13.78 -20.61 13.51
CA PRO A 164 -15.20 -20.90 13.67
C PRO A 164 -16.14 -19.68 13.67
N GLY A 165 -15.66 -18.52 14.14
CA GLY A 165 -16.42 -17.27 14.17
C GLY A 165 -16.49 -16.52 12.84
N LEU A 166 -15.75 -16.96 11.82
CA LEU A 166 -15.55 -16.27 10.55
C LEU A 166 -15.89 -17.13 9.32
N LYS A 167 -16.48 -18.32 9.49
CA LYS A 167 -16.84 -19.24 8.38
C LYS A 167 -17.67 -18.63 7.23
N ARG A 168 -18.38 -17.53 7.48
CA ARG A 168 -19.19 -16.79 6.49
C ARG A 168 -18.67 -15.37 6.23
N PHE A 169 -17.54 -15.01 6.82
CA PHE A 169 -16.94 -13.71 6.61
C PHE A 169 -16.18 -13.74 5.27
N VAL A 170 -16.31 -12.66 4.51
CA VAL A 170 -15.68 -12.49 3.20
C VAL A 170 -14.86 -11.22 3.25
N ILE A 171 -13.63 -11.29 2.75
CA ILE A 171 -12.79 -10.12 2.51
C ILE A 171 -13.02 -9.72 1.07
N ALA A 172 -13.59 -8.52 0.87
CA ALA A 172 -13.78 -7.95 -0.45
C ALA A 172 -12.47 -7.33 -0.94
N THR A 173 -12.24 -7.32 -2.24
CA THR A 173 -11.07 -6.68 -2.85
C THR A 173 -11.48 -5.64 -3.88
N ALA A 174 -10.73 -4.56 -3.96
CA ALA A 174 -10.85 -3.50 -4.96
C ALA A 174 -9.45 -3.18 -5.48
N TYR A 175 -9.30 -2.85 -6.76
CA TYR A 175 -7.99 -2.56 -7.33
C TYR A 175 -8.02 -1.70 -8.60
N PRO A 176 -7.05 -0.79 -8.81
CA PRO A 176 -6.07 -0.33 -7.83
C PRO A 176 -6.64 0.76 -6.90
N ASN A 177 -7.79 1.34 -7.25
CA ASN A 177 -8.47 2.35 -6.45
C ASN A 177 -9.75 1.79 -5.83
N PHE A 178 -9.97 2.10 -4.57
CA PHE A 178 -11.25 1.95 -3.89
C PHE A 178 -11.83 3.33 -3.55
N GLY A 179 -13.10 3.55 -3.88
CA GLY A 179 -13.78 4.83 -3.70
C GLY A 179 -14.91 4.74 -2.68
N LEU A 180 -14.97 5.74 -1.81
CA LEU A 180 -16.13 6.03 -0.96
C LEU A 180 -16.79 7.32 -1.45
N ILE A 181 -18.11 7.37 -1.48
CA ILE A 181 -18.85 8.55 -1.92
C ILE A 181 -20.04 8.84 -1.00
N THR A 182 -20.25 10.12 -0.72
CA THR A 182 -21.41 10.58 0.04
C THR A 182 -22.71 10.41 -0.76
N PRO A 183 -23.88 10.24 -0.11
CA PRO A 183 -25.15 10.06 -0.83
C PRO A 183 -25.52 11.21 -1.78
N ASN A 184 -25.12 12.45 -1.46
CA ASN A 184 -25.33 13.63 -2.29
C ASN A 184 -24.27 13.79 -3.40
N ARG A 185 -23.27 12.89 -3.47
CA ARG A 185 -22.16 12.88 -4.43
C ARG A 185 -21.28 14.13 -4.42
N GLU A 186 -21.29 14.90 -3.33
CA GLU A 186 -20.48 16.13 -3.22
C GLU A 186 -19.06 15.85 -2.71
N LYS A 187 -18.92 14.84 -1.85
CA LYS A 187 -17.64 14.38 -1.29
C LYS A 187 -17.32 12.96 -1.71
N CYS A 188 -16.06 12.69 -2.08
CA CYS A 188 -15.54 11.33 -2.20
C CYS A 188 -14.14 11.18 -1.60
N VAL A 189 -13.82 9.94 -1.23
CA VAL A 189 -12.48 9.53 -0.79
C VAL A 189 -11.99 8.47 -1.77
N VAL A 190 -10.82 8.69 -2.36
CA VAL A 190 -10.10 7.71 -3.19
C VAL A 190 -9.00 7.10 -2.33
N LEU A 191 -8.97 5.78 -2.29
CA LEU A 191 -8.01 4.96 -1.54
C LEU A 191 -7.20 4.18 -2.57
N HIS A 192 -5.89 4.40 -2.59
CA HIS A 192 -4.94 3.71 -3.46
C HIS A 192 -3.73 3.27 -2.65
N HIS A 193 -3.03 2.18 -3.01
CA HIS A 193 -1.81 1.83 -2.28
C HIS A 193 -0.70 2.87 -2.51
N GLY A 194 -0.32 3.16 -3.75
CA GLY A 194 0.59 4.26 -4.07
C GLY A 194 1.62 3.94 -5.14
N HIS A 195 1.82 2.66 -5.44
CA HIS A 195 2.86 2.17 -6.35
C HIS A 195 2.87 2.84 -7.74
N TYR A 196 1.72 3.13 -8.37
CA TYR A 196 1.71 3.84 -9.67
C TYR A 196 2.11 5.33 -9.62
N VAL A 197 2.33 5.89 -8.42
CA VAL A 197 2.94 7.21 -8.26
C VAL A 197 4.43 7.17 -8.58
N GLU A 198 5.07 6.01 -8.45
CA GLU A 198 6.49 5.84 -8.75
C GLU A 198 6.69 5.23 -10.13
N SER A 199 7.52 5.87 -10.94
CA SER A 199 7.83 5.47 -12.31
C SER A 199 8.41 4.05 -12.45
N LEU A 200 8.96 3.50 -11.38
CA LEU A 200 9.55 2.17 -11.38
C LEU A 200 8.49 1.07 -11.57
N TYR A 201 7.28 1.30 -11.06
CA TYR A 201 6.13 0.41 -11.28
C TYR A 201 5.47 0.63 -12.65
N LEU A 202 5.87 1.69 -13.37
CA LEU A 202 5.43 1.99 -14.74
C LEU A 202 6.48 1.57 -15.79
N LEU A 203 7.43 0.70 -15.42
CA LEU A 203 8.58 0.35 -16.25
C LEU A 203 8.16 -0.15 -17.64
N MET A 204 7.15 -1.01 -17.73
CA MET A 204 6.73 -1.61 -19.00
C MET A 204 6.09 -0.58 -19.92
N SER A 205 5.28 0.34 -19.38
CA SER A 205 4.77 1.49 -20.14
C SER A 205 5.90 2.39 -20.66
N VAL A 206 6.92 2.63 -19.84
CA VAL A 206 8.10 3.42 -20.23
C VAL A 206 8.89 2.72 -21.34
N LEU A 207 9.12 1.41 -21.21
CA LEU A 207 9.81 0.59 -22.20
C LEU A 207 9.06 0.53 -23.53
N LYS A 208 7.75 0.27 -23.49
CA LYS A 208 6.87 0.27 -24.66
C LYS A 208 7.00 1.56 -25.46
N ARG A 209 6.97 2.71 -24.79
CA ARG A 209 7.14 4.03 -25.43
C ARG A 209 8.54 4.25 -26.02
N LYS A 210 9.59 3.75 -25.35
CA LYS A 210 10.96 3.85 -25.89
C LYS A 210 11.14 2.99 -27.14
N LEU A 211 10.51 1.81 -27.18
CA LEU A 211 10.57 0.89 -28.31
C LEU A 211 9.65 1.29 -29.47
N PHE A 212 8.49 1.86 -29.15
CA PHE A 212 7.44 2.24 -30.10
C PHE A 212 6.99 3.69 -29.85
N PRO A 213 7.79 4.70 -30.25
CA PRO A 213 7.54 6.12 -29.93
C PRO A 213 6.22 6.67 -30.50
N GLU A 214 5.63 6.03 -31.49
CA GLU A 214 4.34 6.38 -32.08
C GLU A 214 3.15 5.96 -31.21
N LYS A 215 3.35 5.09 -30.22
CA LYS A 215 2.29 4.65 -29.31
C LYS A 215 2.02 5.71 -28.24
N PRO A 216 0.74 6.00 -27.93
CA PRO A 216 0.40 6.94 -26.87
C PRO A 216 0.78 6.39 -25.50
N GLU A 217 1.01 7.31 -24.55
CA GLU A 217 1.14 6.96 -23.14
C GLU A 217 -0.23 6.51 -22.58
N PRO A 218 -0.29 5.48 -21.72
CA PRO A 218 -1.55 5.07 -21.12
C PRO A 218 -2.12 6.18 -20.23
N GLU A 219 -3.35 6.61 -20.53
CA GLU A 219 -4.02 7.68 -19.78
C GLU A 219 -5.02 7.15 -18.74
N VAL A 220 -5.53 5.94 -18.95
CA VAL A 220 -6.51 5.29 -18.08
C VAL A 220 -5.85 4.17 -17.30
N ILE A 221 -6.34 3.94 -16.09
CA ILE A 221 -5.77 2.99 -15.15
C ILE A 221 -5.83 1.56 -15.69
N TRP A 222 -6.85 1.24 -16.49
CA TRP A 222 -6.95 -0.03 -17.19
C TRP A 222 -5.72 -0.35 -18.02
N ASP A 223 -5.25 0.61 -18.82
CA ASP A 223 -4.09 0.42 -19.69
C ASP A 223 -2.79 0.44 -18.88
N ILE A 224 -2.70 1.29 -17.84
CA ILE A 224 -1.54 1.32 -16.94
C ILE A 224 -1.35 -0.05 -16.29
N GLU A 225 -2.40 -0.63 -15.72
CA GLU A 225 -2.30 -1.96 -15.13
C GLU A 225 -2.09 -3.03 -16.20
N GLY A 226 -2.83 -2.98 -17.31
CA GLY A 226 -2.68 -3.95 -18.39
C GLY A 226 -1.27 -4.04 -18.97
N GLU A 227 -0.52 -2.93 -18.97
CA GLU A 227 0.87 -2.90 -19.41
C GLU A 227 1.88 -3.34 -18.32
N ASN A 228 1.59 -3.10 -17.03
CA ASN A 228 2.58 -3.25 -15.96
C ASN A 228 2.31 -4.40 -14.98
N PHE A 229 1.12 -5.02 -14.98
CA PHE A 229 0.73 -6.02 -13.96
C PHE A 229 1.75 -7.15 -13.81
N ALA A 230 2.25 -7.70 -14.92
CA ALA A 230 3.19 -8.83 -14.89
C ALA A 230 4.56 -8.42 -14.33
N TRP A 231 4.99 -7.17 -14.56
CA TRP A 231 6.20 -6.63 -13.96
C TRP A 231 6.04 -6.48 -12.44
N ILE A 232 4.88 -5.99 -12.00
CA ILE A 232 4.56 -5.81 -10.58
C ILE A 232 4.43 -7.16 -9.89
N ASP A 233 3.58 -8.07 -10.39
CA ASP A 233 3.35 -9.39 -9.79
C ASP A 233 4.65 -10.18 -9.66
N PHE A 234 5.43 -10.30 -10.74
CA PHE A 234 6.65 -11.09 -10.73
C PHE A 234 7.73 -10.49 -9.83
N PHE A 235 8.13 -9.24 -10.08
CA PHE A 235 9.31 -8.67 -9.45
C PHE A 235 9.00 -8.16 -8.04
N TRP A 236 7.81 -7.58 -7.85
CA TRP A 236 7.43 -6.86 -6.64
C TRP A 236 6.52 -7.63 -5.70
N SER A 237 5.93 -8.77 -6.10
CA SER A 237 5.05 -9.54 -5.22
C SER A 237 5.40 -11.01 -5.07
N MET A 238 6.04 -11.65 -6.05
CA MET A 238 6.22 -13.11 -6.07
C MET A 238 7.64 -13.58 -5.79
N ALA A 239 8.63 -12.68 -5.78
CA ALA A 239 10.04 -13.03 -5.71
C ALA A 239 10.38 -13.90 -4.47
N GLY A 240 9.88 -13.55 -3.29
CA GLY A 240 10.13 -14.24 -2.02
C GLY A 240 9.66 -15.70 -1.99
N ARG A 241 8.75 -16.09 -2.89
CA ARG A 241 8.24 -17.47 -3.01
C ARG A 241 9.21 -18.41 -3.75
N SER A 242 10.24 -17.88 -4.39
CA SER A 242 11.11 -18.62 -5.31
C SER A 242 12.25 -19.40 -4.60
N GLY A 243 12.13 -19.68 -3.30
CA GLY A 243 13.11 -20.45 -2.54
C GLY A 243 14.49 -19.77 -2.53
N GLU A 244 15.54 -20.48 -2.94
CA GLU A 244 16.90 -19.91 -3.03
C GLU A 244 16.97 -18.71 -3.99
N VAL A 245 16.24 -18.75 -5.11
CA VAL A 245 16.18 -17.62 -6.05
C VAL A 245 15.50 -16.41 -5.40
N GLY A 246 14.54 -16.62 -4.49
CA GLY A 246 13.93 -15.54 -3.72
C GLY A 246 14.94 -14.82 -2.83
N LYS A 247 15.87 -15.55 -2.21
CA LYS A 247 16.99 -14.98 -1.44
C LYS A 247 17.95 -14.20 -2.33
N ASP A 248 18.20 -14.69 -3.55
CA ASP A 248 19.01 -13.95 -4.51
C ASP A 248 18.34 -12.65 -4.96
N MET A 249 17.01 -12.64 -5.09
CA MET A 249 16.23 -11.44 -5.37
C MET A 249 16.26 -10.45 -4.21
N GLU A 250 16.17 -10.91 -2.96
CA GLU A 250 16.35 -10.06 -1.77
C GLU A 250 17.68 -9.29 -1.82
N MET A 251 18.79 -9.94 -2.21
CA MET A 251 20.07 -9.24 -2.43
C MET A 251 20.00 -8.17 -3.53
N VAL A 252 19.16 -8.35 -4.55
CA VAL A 252 18.94 -7.32 -5.58
C VAL A 252 18.20 -6.14 -4.97
N TYR A 253 17.16 -6.37 -4.16
CA TYR A 253 16.44 -5.33 -3.41
C TYR A 253 17.36 -4.56 -2.46
N GLU A 254 18.21 -5.26 -1.71
CA GLU A 254 19.20 -4.63 -0.83
C GLU A 254 20.18 -3.76 -1.63
N LYS A 255 20.66 -4.25 -2.78
CA LYS A 255 21.52 -3.47 -3.68
C LYS A 255 20.81 -2.23 -4.21
N MET A 256 19.50 -2.25 -4.47
CA MET A 256 18.76 -1.06 -4.90
C MET A 256 18.81 0.08 -3.89
N ASN A 257 19.03 -0.22 -2.61
CA ASN A 257 19.26 0.80 -1.57
C ASN A 257 20.65 1.47 -1.68
N ASN A 258 21.54 0.96 -2.52
CA ASN A 258 22.83 1.55 -2.87
C ASN A 258 22.94 1.73 -4.40
N PRO A 259 22.61 2.92 -4.93
CA PRO A 259 22.48 3.13 -6.37
C PRO A 259 23.75 2.88 -7.17
N GLU A 260 24.93 3.13 -6.58
CA GLU A 260 26.21 2.86 -7.25
C GLU A 260 26.41 1.35 -7.42
N ARG A 261 26.25 0.58 -6.33
CA ARG A 261 26.34 -0.90 -6.39
C ARG A 261 25.29 -1.51 -7.29
N PHE A 262 24.06 -0.98 -7.28
CA PHE A 262 22.99 -1.45 -8.13
C PHE A 262 23.28 -1.17 -9.61
N ARG A 263 23.76 0.03 -9.93
CA ARG A 263 24.13 0.39 -11.30
C ARG A 263 25.24 -0.52 -11.82
N ASP A 264 26.30 -0.69 -11.04
CA ASP A 264 27.44 -1.51 -11.46
C ASP A 264 27.02 -2.97 -11.65
N PHE A 265 26.19 -3.51 -10.75
CA PHE A 265 25.57 -4.82 -10.91
C PHE A 265 24.75 -4.95 -12.20
N LEU A 266 23.89 -3.98 -12.50
CA LEU A 266 23.08 -4.01 -13.73
C LEU A 266 23.91 -3.85 -15.00
N MET A 267 24.96 -3.03 -14.97
CA MET A 267 25.85 -2.80 -16.12
C MET A 267 26.65 -4.06 -16.47
N GLU A 268 27.25 -4.71 -15.47
CA GLU A 268 27.97 -5.97 -15.66
C GLU A 268 27.06 -7.07 -16.24
N ARG A 269 25.80 -7.12 -15.79
CA ARG A 269 24.81 -8.09 -16.28
C ARG A 269 24.34 -7.76 -17.69
N ALA A 270 24.14 -6.48 -18.01
CA ALA A 270 23.78 -6.03 -19.35
C ALA A 270 24.84 -6.43 -20.37
N GLU A 271 26.13 -6.25 -20.05
CA GLU A 271 27.25 -6.67 -20.91
C GLU A 271 27.26 -8.19 -21.10
N MET A 272 27.15 -8.96 -20.01
CA MET A 272 27.16 -10.42 -20.09
C MET A 272 25.97 -11.03 -20.85
N ILE A 273 24.80 -10.38 -20.85
CA ILE A 273 23.61 -10.83 -21.57
C ILE A 273 23.77 -10.52 -23.07
N ALA A 274 24.16 -9.30 -23.41
CA ALA A 274 24.39 -8.90 -24.81
C ALA A 274 25.46 -9.77 -25.50
N ASP A 275 26.48 -10.21 -24.76
CA ASP A 275 27.53 -11.09 -25.29
C ASP A 275 27.08 -12.55 -25.54
N LYS A 276 25.94 -12.98 -24.98
CA LYS A 276 25.54 -14.40 -24.94
C LYS A 276 24.21 -14.72 -25.59
N GLU A 277 23.30 -13.77 -25.66
CA GLU A 277 21.92 -13.98 -26.08
C GLU A 277 21.55 -12.97 -27.18
N ASP A 278 21.12 -13.45 -28.35
CA ASP A 278 20.55 -12.58 -29.39
C ASP A 278 19.13 -12.19 -28.98
N ILE A 279 18.86 -10.91 -28.72
CA ILE A 279 17.52 -10.40 -28.44
C ILE A 279 16.75 -10.27 -29.76
N PRO A 280 15.68 -11.07 -29.97
CA PRO A 280 14.87 -10.92 -31.17
C PRO A 280 14.39 -9.47 -31.32
N TRP A 281 14.33 -8.96 -32.55
CA TRP A 281 13.85 -7.61 -32.92
C TRP A 281 14.84 -6.45 -32.75
N ILE A 282 16.01 -6.65 -32.12
CA ILE A 282 17.05 -5.62 -32.03
C ILE A 282 18.19 -5.97 -33.00
N PRO A 283 18.59 -5.08 -33.92
CA PRO A 283 19.60 -5.40 -34.91
C PRO A 283 21.03 -5.29 -34.32
N GLY A 284 21.59 -6.45 -33.95
CA GLY A 284 23.00 -6.66 -33.65
C GLY A 284 23.42 -6.30 -32.22
N ASP A 285 24.44 -7.00 -31.74
CA ASP A 285 24.92 -7.04 -30.35
C ASP A 285 25.18 -5.64 -29.79
N TRP A 286 25.72 -4.73 -30.62
CA TRP A 286 25.98 -3.34 -30.24
C TRP A 286 24.70 -2.56 -29.89
N ALA A 287 23.61 -2.77 -30.63
CA ALA A 287 22.34 -2.11 -30.37
C ALA A 287 21.66 -2.70 -29.12
N GLU A 288 21.79 -4.01 -28.91
CA GLU A 288 21.30 -4.72 -27.73
C GLU A 288 22.01 -4.24 -26.46
N GLU A 289 23.34 -4.25 -26.47
CA GLU A 289 24.18 -3.77 -25.38
C GLU A 289 23.81 -2.32 -25.02
N LYS A 290 23.70 -1.44 -26.03
CA LYS A 290 23.32 -0.04 -25.81
C LYS A 290 21.93 0.10 -25.20
N MET A 291 20.97 -0.71 -25.63
CA MET A 291 19.62 -0.70 -25.07
C MET A 291 19.60 -1.21 -23.63
N LEU A 292 20.27 -2.33 -23.34
CA LEU A 292 20.36 -2.90 -21.99
C LEU A 292 21.08 -1.95 -21.03
N LYS A 293 22.18 -1.32 -21.47
CA LYS A 293 22.87 -0.28 -20.68
C LYS A 293 21.97 0.94 -20.42
N ALA A 294 21.20 1.38 -21.42
CA ALA A 294 20.26 2.49 -21.23
C ALA A 294 19.12 2.12 -20.25
N LEU A 295 18.67 0.88 -20.26
CA LEU A 295 17.71 0.35 -19.28
C LEU A 295 18.34 0.27 -17.88
N ALA A 296 19.56 -0.25 -17.77
CA ALA A 296 20.31 -0.33 -16.52
C ALA A 296 20.51 1.05 -15.88
N THR A 297 20.93 2.05 -16.67
CA THR A 297 21.03 3.44 -16.21
C THR A 297 19.69 3.97 -15.73
N TYR A 298 18.62 3.75 -16.50
CA TYR A 298 17.28 4.20 -16.13
C TYR A 298 16.83 3.60 -14.78
N LEU A 299 16.99 2.28 -14.60
CA LEU A 299 16.62 1.60 -13.35
C LEU A 299 17.46 2.11 -12.17
N ALA A 300 18.76 2.29 -12.36
CA ALA A 300 19.65 2.82 -11.32
C ALA A 300 19.29 4.26 -10.91
N GLU A 301 18.98 5.13 -11.87
CA GLU A 301 18.53 6.50 -11.61
C GLU A 301 17.23 6.54 -10.81
N ARG A 302 16.26 5.66 -11.13
CA ARG A 302 15.01 5.54 -10.38
C ARG A 302 15.21 4.98 -8.97
N ALA A 303 16.05 3.96 -8.80
CA ALA A 303 16.42 3.44 -7.47
C ALA A 303 17.09 4.53 -6.61
N ALA A 304 17.96 5.36 -7.20
CA ALA A 304 18.57 6.50 -6.52
C ALA A 304 17.55 7.56 -6.08
N GLY A 305 16.49 7.77 -6.86
CA GLY A 305 15.36 8.64 -6.48
C GLY A 305 14.67 8.14 -5.20
N ILE A 306 14.37 6.85 -5.13
CA ILE A 306 13.73 6.21 -3.98
C ILE A 306 14.58 6.40 -2.71
N GLU A 307 15.89 6.13 -2.76
CA GLU A 307 16.79 6.30 -1.60
C GLU A 307 16.86 7.75 -1.12
N ARG A 308 17.00 8.72 -2.04
CA ARG A 308 17.00 10.16 -1.71
C ARG A 308 15.68 10.58 -1.09
N GLY A 309 14.57 10.08 -1.62
CA GLY A 309 13.24 10.27 -1.09
C GLY A 309 13.16 9.78 0.35
N ARG A 310 13.65 8.58 0.66
CA ARG A 310 13.59 7.96 2.02
C ARG A 310 14.14 8.86 3.14
N ARG A 311 15.21 9.62 2.89
CA ARG A 311 15.94 10.34 3.97
C ARG A 311 15.50 11.78 4.28
N LYS A 312 14.77 12.49 3.41
CA LYS A 312 14.69 13.98 3.52
C LYS A 312 13.29 14.61 3.46
N LYS A 313 12.35 14.07 2.69
CA LYS A 313 11.00 14.63 2.52
C LYS A 313 9.97 13.51 2.39
N ALA A 314 8.72 13.79 2.78
CA ALA A 314 7.61 12.84 2.63
C ALA A 314 7.39 12.45 1.16
N LEU A 315 7.43 13.44 0.27
CA LEU A 315 7.55 13.28 -1.18
C LEU A 315 8.67 14.20 -1.68
N ASP A 316 9.54 13.72 -2.56
CA ASP A 316 10.49 14.56 -3.27
C ASP A 316 9.86 15.20 -4.51
N ASP A 317 10.60 16.08 -5.19
CA ASP A 317 10.02 16.90 -6.26
C ASP A 317 9.57 16.03 -7.47
N GLU A 318 10.31 14.96 -7.77
CA GLU A 318 9.98 13.98 -8.81
C GLU A 318 8.75 13.12 -8.41
N GLY A 319 8.67 12.70 -7.15
CA GLY A 319 7.51 12.01 -6.60
C GLY A 319 6.26 12.90 -6.63
N ILE A 320 6.37 14.19 -6.32
CA ILE A 320 5.25 15.15 -6.42
C ILE A 320 4.77 15.30 -7.87
N GLU A 321 5.68 15.39 -8.84
CA GLU A 321 5.31 15.50 -10.26
C GLU A 321 4.57 14.26 -10.74
N SER A 322 5.13 13.08 -10.45
CA SER A 322 4.53 11.79 -10.82
C SER A 322 3.17 11.59 -10.14
N PHE A 323 3.07 11.98 -8.87
CA PHE A 323 1.81 11.96 -8.12
C PHE A 323 0.75 12.87 -8.75
N LYS A 324 1.12 14.10 -9.08
CA LYS A 324 0.24 15.05 -9.76
C LYS A 324 -0.24 14.51 -11.10
N LYS A 325 0.65 13.88 -11.88
CA LYS A 325 0.28 13.27 -13.16
C LYS A 325 -0.73 12.15 -12.98
N TYR A 326 -0.48 11.23 -12.05
CA TYR A 326 -1.35 10.08 -11.79
C TYR A 326 -2.75 10.51 -11.30
N VAL A 327 -2.81 11.46 -10.36
CA VAL A 327 -4.09 11.93 -9.81
C VAL A 327 -4.87 12.77 -10.83
N SER A 328 -4.21 13.70 -11.52
CA SER A 328 -4.88 14.66 -12.41
C SER A 328 -5.48 14.01 -13.66
N ARG A 329 -4.99 12.83 -14.06
CA ARG A 329 -5.42 12.16 -15.29
C ARG A 329 -6.00 10.75 -15.02
N PRO A 330 -5.22 9.68 -14.75
CA PRO A 330 -5.76 8.35 -14.52
C PRO A 330 -6.87 8.28 -13.46
N VAL A 331 -6.64 8.79 -12.25
CA VAL A 331 -7.62 8.73 -11.15
C VAL A 331 -8.86 9.54 -11.49
N LYS A 332 -8.67 10.77 -11.99
CA LYS A 332 -9.77 11.64 -12.40
C LYS A 332 -10.67 10.99 -13.45
N LEU A 333 -10.09 10.37 -14.47
CA LEU A 333 -10.84 9.68 -15.52
C LEU A 333 -11.63 8.51 -14.95
N GLN A 334 -11.03 7.71 -14.05
CA GLN A 334 -11.75 6.60 -13.40
C GLN A 334 -12.93 7.12 -12.56
N ILE A 335 -12.76 8.19 -11.77
CA ILE A 335 -13.87 8.80 -11.01
C ILE A 335 -15.03 9.18 -11.95
N ALA A 336 -14.72 9.90 -13.03
CA ALA A 336 -15.73 10.40 -13.95
C ALA A 336 -16.47 9.26 -14.67
N ASN A 337 -15.74 8.22 -15.09
CA ASN A 337 -16.29 7.05 -15.77
C ASN A 337 -17.19 6.23 -14.84
N ASP A 338 -16.73 5.93 -13.62
CA ASP A 338 -17.42 5.04 -12.69
C ASP A 338 -18.65 5.72 -12.06
N LEU A 339 -18.60 7.04 -11.84
CA LEU A 339 -19.77 7.82 -11.41
C LEU A 339 -20.74 8.14 -12.55
N LYS A 340 -20.31 7.99 -13.80
CA LYS A 340 -21.02 8.45 -15.02
C LYS A 340 -21.44 9.91 -14.87
N GLY A 341 -20.52 10.76 -14.42
CA GLY A 341 -20.83 12.13 -14.01
C GLY A 341 -19.61 12.98 -13.68
N PRO A 342 -19.82 14.22 -13.21
CA PRO A 342 -18.72 15.10 -12.83
C PRO A 342 -17.98 14.56 -11.60
N VAL A 343 -16.69 14.89 -11.53
CA VAL A 343 -15.87 14.64 -10.34
C VAL A 343 -16.44 15.42 -9.15
N PRO A 344 -16.56 14.80 -7.94
CA PRO A 344 -17.04 15.46 -6.74
C PRO A 344 -16.25 16.74 -6.40
N ARG A 345 -16.91 17.66 -5.68
CA ARG A 345 -16.31 18.97 -5.35
C ARG A 345 -15.20 18.87 -4.31
N ASP A 346 -15.38 17.97 -3.35
CA ASP A 346 -14.43 17.74 -2.27
C ASP A 346 -13.92 16.31 -2.37
N VAL A 347 -12.66 16.18 -2.79
CA VAL A 347 -11.99 14.90 -3.00
C VAL A 347 -10.87 14.78 -1.97
N THR A 348 -10.86 13.65 -1.28
CA THR A 348 -9.76 13.24 -0.42
C THR A 348 -9.03 12.07 -1.10
N PHE A 349 -7.71 12.12 -1.16
CA PHE A 349 -6.88 11.03 -1.67
C PHE A 349 -6.06 10.47 -0.52
N VAL A 350 -6.22 9.18 -0.24
CA VAL A 350 -5.51 8.46 0.82
C VAL A 350 -4.66 7.38 0.18
N PHE A 351 -3.37 7.32 0.52
CA PHE A 351 -2.46 6.30 0.02
C PHE A 351 -1.39 5.89 1.03
N GLY A 352 -0.72 4.77 0.77
CA GLY A 352 0.44 4.24 1.48
C GLY A 352 1.73 4.37 0.67
N HIS A 353 2.55 3.32 0.63
CA HIS A 353 3.75 3.11 -0.21
C HIS A 353 5.06 3.74 0.25
N THR A 354 5.05 5.03 0.63
CA THR A 354 6.32 5.76 0.85
C THR A 354 6.90 5.61 2.26
N HIS A 355 6.18 4.92 3.14
CA HIS A 355 6.46 4.76 4.57
C HIS A 355 6.53 6.08 5.38
N LYS A 356 6.11 7.21 4.78
CA LYS A 356 6.21 8.55 5.38
C LYS A 356 4.83 9.18 5.58
N PRO A 357 4.29 9.17 6.81
CA PRO A 357 2.95 9.64 7.04
C PRO A 357 2.90 11.17 6.95
N PHE A 358 1.99 11.68 6.14
CA PHE A 358 1.77 13.12 5.99
C PHE A 358 0.32 13.45 5.67
N GLU A 359 -0.03 14.72 5.92
CA GLU A 359 -1.34 15.28 5.59
C GLU A 359 -1.12 16.65 4.96
N GLU A 360 -1.58 16.84 3.72
CA GLU A 360 -1.40 18.09 3.00
C GLU A 360 -2.62 18.41 2.13
N THR A 361 -2.82 19.69 1.81
CA THR A 361 -3.78 20.11 0.79
C THR A 361 -3.02 20.45 -0.48
N MET A 362 -3.31 19.75 -1.58
CA MET A 362 -2.56 19.87 -2.84
C MET A 362 -3.48 20.22 -4.01
N GLN A 363 -3.01 21.08 -4.90
CA GLN A 363 -3.73 21.39 -6.14
C GLN A 363 -3.38 20.39 -7.25
N PHE A 364 -4.42 19.91 -7.93
CA PHE A 364 -4.33 19.00 -9.07
C PHE A 364 -5.12 19.56 -10.25
N ASP A 365 -4.68 19.23 -11.46
CA ASP A 365 -5.30 19.75 -12.67
C ASP A 365 -6.66 19.09 -12.91
N GLY A 366 -7.65 19.93 -13.21
CA GLY A 366 -8.98 19.46 -13.56
C GLY A 366 -9.86 19.01 -12.39
N TYR A 367 -9.44 19.25 -11.14
CA TYR A 367 -10.29 19.17 -9.96
C TYR A 367 -10.82 20.56 -9.57
N PRO A 368 -12.05 20.64 -9.03
CA PRO A 368 -12.71 21.92 -8.75
C PRO A 368 -12.14 22.65 -7.52
N ALA A 369 -11.43 21.94 -6.64
CA ALA A 369 -10.80 22.47 -5.44
C ALA A 369 -9.50 21.70 -5.16
N PRO A 370 -8.57 22.24 -4.35
CA PRO A 370 -7.46 21.48 -3.81
C PRO A 370 -7.93 20.21 -3.09
N LEU A 371 -7.21 19.10 -3.31
CA LEU A 371 -7.49 17.82 -2.68
C LEU A 371 -6.85 17.76 -1.30
N LYS A 372 -7.52 17.09 -0.37
CA LYS A 372 -6.91 16.65 0.88
C LYS A 372 -6.15 15.36 0.60
N VAL A 373 -4.86 15.35 0.87
CA VAL A 373 -3.97 14.21 0.61
C VAL A 373 -3.46 13.68 1.94
N TYR A 374 -3.56 12.37 2.12
CA TYR A 374 -3.07 11.66 3.29
C TYR A 374 -2.17 10.50 2.85
N ASN A 375 -0.99 10.42 3.45
CA ASN A 375 -0.17 9.22 3.40
C ASN A 375 -0.23 8.50 4.76
N THR A 376 -0.53 7.21 4.77
CA THR A 376 -0.60 6.35 5.97
C THR A 376 0.76 6.01 6.55
N GLY A 377 1.84 6.25 5.81
CA GLY A 377 3.18 5.86 6.21
C GLY A 377 3.38 4.36 6.14
N GLY A 378 4.26 3.82 6.98
CA GLY A 378 4.63 2.42 6.98
C GLY A 378 5.12 1.94 8.34
N TRP A 379 5.07 0.63 8.53
CA TRP A 379 5.38 -0.02 9.80
C TRP A 379 6.72 -0.76 9.76
N VAL A 380 7.57 -0.41 8.78
CA VAL A 380 8.85 -1.06 8.48
C VAL A 380 10.00 -0.14 8.90
N VAL A 381 11.06 -0.73 9.44
CA VAL A 381 12.29 -0.04 9.87
C VAL A 381 13.43 -0.42 8.92
N ASP A 382 13.48 0.26 7.79
CA ASP A 382 14.39 -0.03 6.68
C ASP A 382 15.61 0.90 6.63
N THR A 383 15.89 1.66 7.71
CA THR A 383 17.13 2.46 7.87
C THR A 383 17.89 2.12 9.16
N GLU A 384 19.22 2.20 9.13
CA GLU A 384 20.06 2.04 10.33
C GLU A 384 19.90 3.22 11.29
N GLU A 385 19.79 4.43 10.75
CA GLU A 385 19.50 5.64 11.50
C GLU A 385 18.00 5.96 11.43
N ALA A 386 17.40 6.27 12.59
CA ALA A 386 16.01 6.69 12.67
C ALA A 386 15.76 7.93 11.80
N ALA A 387 14.76 7.86 10.92
CA ALA A 387 14.40 8.91 9.99
C ALA A 387 13.08 9.59 10.43
N PRO A 388 13.09 10.85 10.92
CA PRO A 388 11.90 11.48 11.50
C PRO A 388 10.68 11.65 10.59
N VAL A 389 10.86 11.47 9.28
CA VAL A 389 9.78 11.48 8.29
C VAL A 389 9.09 10.13 8.16
N MET A 390 9.73 9.03 8.57
CA MET A 390 9.21 7.66 8.53
C MET A 390 8.31 7.37 9.73
N GLY A 391 7.40 6.44 9.58
CA GLY A 391 6.57 5.90 10.66
C GLY A 391 5.15 5.52 10.20
N GLY A 392 4.33 5.05 11.12
CA GLY A 392 2.98 4.56 10.81
C GLY A 392 1.87 5.52 11.23
N ALA A 393 0.83 5.64 10.42
CA ALA A 393 -0.40 6.33 10.71
C ALA A 393 -1.64 5.50 10.33
N LEU A 394 -2.76 5.83 10.98
CA LEU A 394 -4.08 5.32 10.62
C LEU A 394 -4.90 6.47 10.08
N ILE A 395 -5.62 6.29 8.97
CA ILE A 395 -6.61 7.28 8.53
C ILE A 395 -7.99 6.83 9.00
N LEU A 396 -8.68 7.71 9.71
CA LEU A 396 -10.03 7.51 10.20
C LEU A 396 -10.98 8.39 9.37
N LEU A 397 -12.13 7.84 9.02
CA LEU A 397 -13.20 8.55 8.30
C LEU A 397 -14.51 8.43 9.07
N ASP A 398 -15.27 9.52 9.16
CA ASP A 398 -16.61 9.52 9.73
C ASP A 398 -17.70 9.21 8.69
N GLU A 399 -18.97 9.28 9.09
CA GLU A 399 -20.11 9.10 8.18
C GLU A 399 -20.23 10.15 7.06
N ASN A 400 -19.58 11.32 7.20
CA ASN A 400 -19.57 12.39 6.21
C ASN A 400 -18.31 12.38 5.33
N LEU A 401 -17.48 11.34 5.48
CA LEU A 401 -16.17 11.20 4.84
C LEU A 401 -15.18 12.33 5.21
N ASP A 402 -15.31 12.91 6.40
CA ASP A 402 -14.28 13.79 6.95
C ASP A 402 -13.12 12.94 7.48
N ALA A 403 -11.89 13.28 7.05
CA ALA A 403 -10.70 12.49 7.30
C ALA A 403 -9.80 13.05 8.41
N VAL A 404 -9.30 12.15 9.25
CA VAL A 404 -8.32 12.45 10.30
C VAL A 404 -7.19 11.44 10.23
N SER A 405 -5.95 11.93 10.27
CA SER A 405 -4.76 11.10 10.46
C SER A 405 -4.48 10.95 11.94
N LEU A 406 -4.37 9.71 12.38
CA LEU A 406 -3.82 9.35 13.66
C LEU A 406 -2.39 8.89 13.42
N ARG A 407 -1.43 9.82 13.51
CA ARG A 407 0.00 9.53 13.43
C ARG A 407 0.37 8.70 14.65
N MET A 408 0.54 7.41 14.47
CA MET A 408 0.79 6.48 15.56
C MET A 408 2.21 6.66 16.06
N TYR A 409 3.18 6.74 15.15
CA TYR A 409 4.53 7.18 15.48
C TYR A 409 5.22 7.81 14.27
N ASN A 410 6.26 8.58 14.57
CA ASN A 410 7.33 8.85 13.64
C ASN A 410 8.61 8.34 14.30
N GLU A 411 9.58 7.88 13.52
CA GLU A 411 10.85 7.45 14.08
C GLU A 411 11.56 8.64 14.74
N SER A 412 12.30 8.35 15.80
CA SER A 412 13.14 9.32 16.47
C SER A 412 14.33 8.64 17.12
N GLN A 413 15.42 9.39 17.23
CA GLN A 413 16.59 9.02 18.02
C GLN A 413 16.27 9.02 19.54
N SER A 414 15.29 9.83 19.96
CA SER A 414 14.88 9.90 21.36
C SER A 414 13.59 9.13 21.59
N GLU A 415 13.62 8.12 22.48
CA GLU A 415 12.45 7.31 22.83
C GLU A 415 11.26 8.16 23.32
N GLY A 416 11.54 9.30 23.96
CA GLY A 416 10.51 10.24 24.45
C GLY A 416 9.77 11.03 23.38
N ASP A 417 10.19 10.98 22.11
CA ASP A 417 9.56 11.71 20.99
C ASP A 417 8.52 10.87 20.26
N TYR A 418 8.52 9.55 20.46
CA TYR A 418 7.47 8.66 19.98
C TYR A 418 6.18 9.02 20.71
N LYS A 419 5.23 9.60 19.96
CA LYS A 419 3.94 10.04 20.49
C LYS A 419 2.87 9.92 19.42
N VAL A 420 1.74 9.35 19.80
CA VAL A 420 0.54 9.37 18.99
C VAL A 420 0.01 10.80 18.88
N LYS A 421 -0.27 11.27 17.66
CA LYS A 421 -0.78 12.62 17.38
C LYS A 421 -1.97 12.57 16.42
N VAL A 422 -2.87 13.55 16.57
CA VAL A 422 -4.02 13.74 15.67
C VAL A 422 -3.71 14.89 14.70
N ALA A 423 -3.78 14.60 13.41
CA ALA A 423 -3.52 15.54 12.32
C ALA A 423 -4.64 15.48 11.27
N ALA A 424 -4.75 16.53 10.45
CA ALA A 424 -5.70 16.56 9.34
C ALA A 424 -5.16 17.48 8.23
N ALA A 425 -5.43 17.11 6.98
CA ALA A 425 -5.23 18.00 5.86
C ALA A 425 -6.34 19.06 5.88
N SER A 426 -5.96 20.32 6.01
CA SER A 426 -6.90 21.43 6.06
C SER A 426 -6.35 22.61 5.26
N PRO A 427 -7.15 23.27 4.41
CA PRO A 427 -6.75 24.52 3.78
C PRO A 427 -6.40 25.57 4.83
N ALA A 428 -5.46 26.46 4.52
CA ALA A 428 -5.08 27.55 5.40
C ALA A 428 -6.32 28.39 5.81
N GLY A 429 -6.56 28.53 7.12
CA GLY A 429 -7.69 29.29 7.66
C GLY A 429 -9.04 28.55 7.72
N ALA A 430 -9.12 27.29 7.29
CA ALA A 430 -10.33 26.49 7.44
C ALA A 430 -10.57 26.09 8.91
N GLN A 431 -11.84 26.09 9.32
CA GLN A 431 -12.23 25.67 10.66
C GLN A 431 -12.06 24.15 10.82
N PRO A 432 -11.58 23.65 11.97
CA PRO A 432 -11.47 22.23 12.22
C PRO A 432 -12.83 21.53 12.13
N THR A 433 -12.87 20.33 11.53
CA THR A 433 -14.11 19.56 11.45
C THR A 433 -14.53 19.06 12.84
N PRO A 434 -15.84 18.84 13.09
CA PRO A 434 -16.31 18.23 14.33
C PRO A 434 -15.65 16.86 14.60
N PHE A 435 -15.33 16.12 13.54
CA PHE A 435 -14.66 14.82 13.65
C PHE A 435 -13.21 14.96 14.13
N TYR A 436 -12.44 15.91 13.58
CA TYR A 436 -11.09 16.22 14.05
C TYR A 436 -11.09 16.61 15.53
N LEU A 437 -11.96 17.54 15.94
CA LEU A 437 -12.05 17.98 17.34
C LEU A 437 -12.41 16.84 18.29
N ARG A 438 -13.28 15.91 17.85
CA ARG A 438 -13.59 14.71 18.62
C ARG A 438 -12.37 13.80 18.78
N MET A 439 -11.65 13.51 17.70
CA MET A 439 -10.45 12.66 17.78
C MET A 439 -9.38 13.30 18.67
N LEU A 440 -9.17 14.60 18.56
CA LEU A 440 -8.26 15.36 19.42
C LEU A 440 -8.62 15.22 20.91
N GLY A 441 -9.91 15.20 21.26
CA GLY A 441 -10.37 15.00 22.64
C GLY A 441 -10.27 13.56 23.16
N LEU A 442 -10.11 12.56 22.28
CA LEU A 442 -10.00 11.14 22.64
C LEU A 442 -8.55 10.64 22.71
N VAL A 443 -7.63 11.32 22.05
CA VAL A 443 -6.22 10.93 21.95
C VAL A 443 -5.38 11.75 22.92
N ASP A 444 -4.82 11.08 23.91
CA ASP A 444 -3.91 11.68 24.91
C ASP A 444 -2.63 10.85 24.98
N ALA A 445 -1.56 11.34 24.33
CA ALA A 445 -0.27 10.66 24.28
C ALA A 445 0.33 10.34 25.66
N GLY A 446 -0.08 11.05 26.72
CA GLY A 446 0.39 10.83 28.09
C GLY A 446 -0.36 9.73 28.84
N ARG A 447 -1.44 9.17 28.29
CA ARG A 447 -2.31 8.19 28.96
C ARG A 447 -2.46 6.90 28.17
N ASN A 448 -2.78 5.82 28.88
CA ASN A 448 -3.08 4.54 28.23
C ASN A 448 -4.42 4.62 27.46
N PRO A 449 -4.52 4.00 26.27
CA PRO A 449 -3.55 3.06 25.68
C PRO A 449 -2.40 3.71 24.88
N TRP A 450 -2.48 5.02 24.59
CA TRP A 450 -1.55 5.74 23.70
C TRP A 450 -0.10 5.76 24.19
N LYS A 451 0.09 5.99 25.49
CA LYS A 451 1.40 5.96 26.14
C LYS A 451 2.06 4.59 25.99
N SER A 452 1.35 3.52 26.34
CA SER A 452 1.85 2.15 26.22
C SER A 452 2.21 1.79 24.77
N PHE A 453 1.39 2.18 23.80
CA PHE A 453 1.72 2.00 22.38
C PHE A 453 3.04 2.71 22.02
N SER A 454 3.17 3.98 22.41
CA SER A 454 4.34 4.81 22.09
C SER A 454 5.64 4.24 22.69
N GLU A 455 5.58 3.77 23.94
CA GLU A 455 6.72 3.12 24.61
C GLU A 455 7.08 1.78 23.96
N THR A 456 6.08 1.00 23.54
CA THR A 456 6.31 -0.29 22.88
C THR A 456 6.94 -0.11 21.50
N VAL A 457 6.38 0.76 20.65
CA VAL A 457 6.90 0.95 19.30
C VAL A 457 8.30 1.57 19.31
N ALA A 458 8.61 2.48 20.24
CA ALA A 458 9.96 3.03 20.38
C ALA A 458 11.02 1.94 20.62
N LYS A 459 10.69 0.94 21.45
CA LYS A 459 11.57 -0.20 21.72
C LYS A 459 11.72 -1.10 20.50
N GLU A 460 10.62 -1.40 19.82
CA GLU A 460 10.61 -2.29 18.65
C GLU A 460 11.34 -1.69 17.45
N VAL A 461 11.24 -0.36 17.25
CA VAL A 461 12.01 0.36 16.21
C VAL A 461 13.50 0.31 16.53
N LYS A 462 13.89 0.65 17.76
CA LYS A 462 15.28 0.59 18.20
C LYS A 462 15.87 -0.81 18.13
N HIS A 463 15.06 -1.83 18.43
CA HIS A 463 15.47 -3.22 18.25
C HIS A 463 15.81 -3.45 16.77
N ARG A 464 14.88 -3.23 15.84
CA ARG A 464 15.11 -3.50 14.40
C ARG A 464 16.22 -2.68 13.77
N ALA A 465 16.38 -1.42 14.16
CA ALA A 465 17.49 -0.59 13.69
C ALA A 465 18.87 -1.17 14.07
N ALA A 466 18.96 -2.01 15.11
CA ALA A 466 20.18 -2.69 15.52
C ALA A 466 20.44 -4.03 14.79
N ARG A 467 19.56 -4.44 13.86
CA ARG A 467 19.74 -5.64 13.05
C ARG A 467 20.96 -5.48 12.14
N PRO A 468 21.92 -6.43 12.14
CA PRO A 468 23.01 -6.43 11.16
C PRO A 468 22.44 -6.61 9.76
N ARG A 469 22.72 -5.67 8.86
CA ARG A 469 22.37 -5.76 7.43
C ARG A 469 23.57 -6.28 6.64
N GLN A 470 23.35 -7.15 5.66
CA GLN A 470 24.42 -7.85 4.93
C GLN A 470 25.01 -7.03 3.78
#